data_AF-A0A938YPZ0-F1
#
_entry.id   AF-A0A938YPZ0-F1
#
_cell.length_a   1.000
_cell.length_b   1.000
_cell.length_c   1.000
_cell.angle_alpha   90.00
_cell.angle_beta   90.00
_cell.angle_gamma   90.00
#
_symmetry.space_group_name_H-M   'P 1'
#
loop_
_entity.id
_entity.type
_entity.pdbx_description
1 polymer ?
#
loop_
_entity_poly.entity_id
_entity_poly.type
_entity_poly.pdbx_seq_one_letter_code
_entity_poly.pdbx_strand_id
1 'polypeptide(L)'
;MRIILVGFGVVGKGVATILARRYAEKVKDYGFNPKIVAIADIDGAVINPRGLNPEKLEEIKQRGYPISADPDFGHPGISALDVIES
;
A
#
# COMPACT_ATOMS: atom_id res chain seq x y z
N MET A 1 5.45 -12.15 -3.31
CA MET A 1 6.39 -11.10 -2.85
C MET A 1 5.62 -10.06 -2.05
N ARG A 2 6.15 -9.59 -0.92
CA ARG A 2 5.52 -8.56 -0.07
C ARG A 2 6.28 -7.25 -0.24
N ILE A 3 5.56 -6.14 -0.37
CA ILE A 3 6.11 -4.82 -0.64
C ILE A 3 5.60 -3.84 0.41
N ILE A 4 6.50 -3.04 0.97
CA ILE A 4 6.18 -1.86 1.76
C ILE A 4 6.48 -0.65 0.88
N LEU A 5 5.53 0.27 0.76
CA LEU A 5 5.75 1.55 0.09
C LEU A 5 6.03 2.62 1.14
N VAL A 6 7.18 3.29 1.02
CA VAL A 6 7.52 4.45 1.85
C VAL A 6 7.36 5.70 0.99
N GLY A 7 6.38 6.52 1.33
CA GLY A 7 5.89 7.65 0.54
C GLY A 7 4.72 7.27 -0.39
N PHE A 8 3.61 7.98 -0.27
CA PHE A 8 2.39 7.81 -1.07
C PHE A 8 1.98 9.07 -1.83
N GLY A 9 2.97 9.84 -2.29
CA GLY A 9 2.81 10.91 -3.26
C GLY A 9 2.56 10.41 -4.69
N VAL A 10 2.88 11.23 -5.69
CA VAL A 10 2.63 10.92 -7.13
C VAL A 10 3.26 9.58 -7.53
N VAL A 11 4.53 9.35 -7.15
CA VAL A 11 5.25 8.12 -7.50
C VAL A 11 4.66 6.89 -6.80
N GLY A 12 4.44 6.96 -5.48
CA GLY A 12 3.87 5.85 -4.71
C GLY A 12 2.49 5.42 -5.23
N LYS A 13 1.63 6.39 -5.57
CA LYS A 13 0.32 6.15 -6.19
C LYS A 13 0.45 5.51 -7.58
N GLY A 14 1.42 5.95 -8.38
CA GLY A 14 1.72 5.36 -9.69
C GLY A 14 2.16 3.91 -9.60
N VAL A 15 3.10 3.61 -8.69
CA VAL A 15 3.57 2.25 -8.42
C VAL A 15 2.43 1.35 -7.96
N ALA A 16 1.62 1.80 -7.00
CA ALA A 16 0.45 1.06 -6.52
C ALA A 16 -0.55 0.76 -7.64
N THR A 17 -0.81 1.74 -8.52
CA THR A 17 -1.72 1.58 -9.67
C THR A 17 -1.19 0.53 -10.65
N ILE A 18 0.10 0.57 -10.98
CA ILE A 18 0.71 -0.41 -11.91
C ILE A 18 0.65 -1.81 -11.32
N LEU A 19 0.99 -1.98 -10.04
CA LEU A 19 0.96 -3.28 -9.38
C LEU A 19 -0.46 -3.84 -9.24
N ALA A 20 -1.43 -2.98 -8.92
CA ALA A 20 -2.85 -3.36 -8.85
C ALA A 20 -3.40 -3.78 -10.23
N ARG A 21 -3.06 -3.06 -11.30
CA ARG A 21 -3.48 -3.41 -12.67
C ARG A 21 -2.77 -4.66 -13.21
N ARG A 22 -1.47 -4.82 -12.95
CA ARG A 22 -0.71 -6.01 -13.38
C ARG A 22 -1.17 -7.29 -12.70
N TYR A 23 -1.79 -7.21 -11.52
CA TYR A 23 -2.50 -8.36 -10.92
C TYR A 23 -3.65 -8.87 -11.82
N ALA A 24 -4.32 -7.97 -12.55
CA ALA A 24 -5.41 -8.33 -13.46
C ALA A 24 -4.89 -8.86 -14.82
N GLU A 25 -3.71 -8.44 -15.27
CA GLU A 25 -3.21 -8.71 -16.64
C GLU A 25 -2.16 -9.84 -16.72
N LYS A 26 -2.48 -11.08 -16.28
CA LYS A 26 -1.70 -12.31 -16.61
C LYS A 26 -0.36 -12.50 -15.90
N VAL A 27 0.00 -11.67 -14.93
CA VAL A 27 1.28 -11.81 -14.19
C VAL A 27 1.27 -13.01 -13.23
N LYS A 28 0.09 -13.48 -12.83
CA LYS A 28 -0.10 -14.77 -12.14
C LYS A 28 0.43 -15.96 -12.93
N ASP A 29 0.34 -15.93 -14.26
CA ASP A 29 0.76 -17.05 -15.12
C ASP A 29 2.29 -17.24 -15.08
N TYR A 30 3.03 -16.21 -14.68
CA TYR A 30 4.47 -16.24 -14.43
C TYR A 30 4.82 -16.50 -12.95
N GLY A 31 3.84 -16.85 -12.11
CA GLY A 31 4.03 -17.05 -10.67
C GLY A 31 4.32 -15.77 -9.88
N PHE A 32 4.20 -14.59 -10.51
CA PHE A 32 4.50 -13.32 -9.87
C PHE A 32 3.23 -12.71 -9.27
N ASN A 33 3.18 -12.63 -7.94
CA ASN A 33 2.04 -12.08 -7.21
C ASN A 33 2.54 -11.09 -6.15
N PRO A 34 2.85 -9.84 -6.53
CA PRO A 34 3.25 -8.79 -5.60
C PRO A 34 2.06 -8.36 -4.74
N LYS A 35 2.28 -8.23 -3.44
CA LYS A 35 1.29 -7.71 -2.49
C LYS A 35 1.87 -6.50 -1.79
N ILE A 36 1.20 -5.36 -1.89
CA ILE A 36 1.49 -4.21 -1.04
C ILE A 36 0.90 -4.53 0.34
N VAL A 37 1.76 -4.70 1.34
CA VAL A 37 1.34 -5.05 2.71
C VAL A 37 1.34 -3.85 3.64
N ALA A 38 2.04 -2.79 3.28
CA ALA A 38 1.95 -1.52 3.99
C ALA A 38 2.28 -0.33 3.07
N ILE A 39 1.74 0.82 3.44
CA ILE A 39 2.08 2.13 2.89
C ILE A 39 2.36 3.04 4.08
N ALA A 40 3.56 3.60 4.19
CA ALA A 40 3.92 4.57 5.21
C ALA A 40 4.17 5.94 4.58
N ASP A 41 3.70 7.00 5.21
CA ASP A 41 3.93 8.40 4.83
C ASP A 41 4.12 9.25 6.09
N ILE A 42 4.30 10.56 5.92
CA ILE A 42 4.59 11.52 7.00
C ILE A 42 3.54 11.44 8.12
N ASP A 43 2.28 11.15 7.79
CA ASP A 43 1.17 11.11 8.75
C ASP A 43 1.00 9.77 9.47
N GLY A 44 1.78 8.74 9.13
CA GLY A 44 1.66 7.39 9.67
C GLY A 44 1.61 6.33 8.58
N ALA A 45 0.97 5.20 8.84
CA ALA A 45 0.91 4.10 7.88
C ALA A 45 -0.47 3.45 7.77
N VAL A 46 -0.65 2.71 6.67
CA VAL A 46 -1.72 1.73 6.49
C VAL A 46 -1.07 0.36 6.40
N ILE A 47 -1.41 -0.58 7.29
CA ILE A 47 -0.73 -1.87 7.42
C ILE A 47 -1.74 -3.01 7.35
N ASN A 48 -1.59 -3.88 6.36
CA ASN A 48 -2.31 -5.14 6.28
C ASN A 48 -1.35 -6.28 5.90
N PRO A 49 -0.95 -7.13 6.86
CA PRO A 49 -0.03 -8.24 6.59
C PRO A 49 -0.52 -9.25 5.55
N ARG A 50 -1.84 -9.29 5.26
CA ARG A 50 -2.43 -10.15 4.23
C ARG A 50 -2.36 -9.54 2.82
N GLY A 51 -2.05 -8.25 2.73
CA GLY A 51 -2.00 -7.43 1.51
C GLY A 51 -3.23 -6.53 1.38
N LEU A 52 -3.00 -5.30 0.93
CA LEU A 52 -4.04 -4.35 0.51
C LEU A 52 -4.52 -4.75 -0.90
N ASN A 53 -5.83 -4.94 -1.06
CA ASN A 53 -6.43 -5.26 -2.35
C ASN A 53 -6.52 -3.99 -3.24
N PRO A 54 -6.71 -4.16 -4.56
CA PRO A 54 -6.84 -3.02 -5.48
C PRO A 54 -7.89 -2.00 -5.08
N GLU A 55 -9.04 -2.46 -4.56
CA GLU A 55 -10.14 -1.61 -4.13
C GLU A 55 -9.71 -0.71 -2.96
N LYS A 56 -9.03 -1.27 -1.97
CA LYS A 56 -8.52 -0.51 -0.81
C LYS A 56 -7.43 0.47 -1.20
N LEU A 57 -6.54 0.08 -2.12
CA LEU A 57 -5.52 0.99 -2.65
C LEU A 57 -6.14 2.19 -3.37
N GLU A 58 -7.22 1.95 -4.12
CA GLU A 58 -7.97 3.02 -4.79
C GLU A 58 -8.69 3.93 -3.78
N GLU A 59 -9.31 3.35 -2.75
CA GLU A 59 -9.95 4.09 -1.65
C GLU A 59 -8.96 5.02 -0.95
N ILE A 60 -7.78 4.52 -0.53
CA ILE A 60 -6.74 5.32 0.12
C ILE A 60 -6.27 6.44 -0.82
N LYS A 61 -6.10 6.14 -2.11
CA LYS A 61 -5.66 7.12 -3.12
C LYS A 61 -6.68 8.25 -3.29
N GLN A 62 -7.98 7.93 -3.28
CA GLN A 62 -9.08 8.88 -3.45
C GLN A 62 -9.34 9.71 -2.19
N ARG A 63 -9.29 9.07 -1.01
CA ARG A 63 -9.42 9.74 0.29
C ARG A 63 -8.32 10.78 0.51
N GLY A 64 -7.11 10.48 0.06
CA GLY A 64 -5.97 11.37 0.21
C GLY A 64 -5.36 11.30 1.60
N TYR A 65 -4.81 12.42 2.07
CA TYR A 65 -4.13 12.49 3.36
C TYR A 65 -5.10 12.91 4.48
N PRO A 66 -4.85 12.47 5.73
CA PRO A 66 -3.81 11.51 6.14
C PRO A 66 -4.17 10.07 5.74
N ILE A 67 -3.20 9.34 5.17
CA ILE A 67 -3.42 7.93 4.81
C ILE A 67 -3.69 7.08 6.05
N SER A 68 -3.08 7.43 7.18
CA SER A 68 -3.17 6.73 8.45
C SER A 68 -4.53 6.83 9.12
N ALA A 69 -5.42 7.72 8.66
CA ALA A 69 -6.82 7.75 9.09
C ALA A 69 -7.69 6.66 8.43
N ASP A 70 -7.07 5.65 7.81
CA ASP A 70 -7.80 4.51 7.28
C ASP A 70 -8.53 3.77 8.41
N PRO A 71 -9.85 3.53 8.30
CA PRO A 71 -10.62 2.95 9.40
C PRO A 71 -10.28 1.48 9.67
N ASP A 72 -9.78 0.76 8.66
CA ASP A 72 -9.57 -0.68 8.74
C ASP A 72 -8.13 -1.01 9.13
N PHE A 73 -7.17 -0.25 8.59
CA PHE A 73 -5.74 -0.59 8.64
C PHE A 73 -4.85 0.60 9.01
N GLY A 74 -5.42 1.70 9.46
CA GLY A 74 -4.69 2.93 9.76
C GLY A 74 -3.92 2.87 11.08
N HIS A 75 -2.68 3.34 11.04
CA HIS A 75 -1.78 3.48 12.18
C HIS A 75 -1.21 4.91 12.20
N PRO A 76 -1.89 5.86 12.86
CA PRO A 76 -1.42 7.24 12.97
C PRO A 76 -0.09 7.36 13.71
N GLY A 77 0.82 8.20 13.20
CA GLY A 77 2.07 8.55 13.88
C GLY A 77 3.17 7.49 13.90
N ILE A 78 2.95 6.30 13.36
CA ILE A 78 4.00 5.28 13.19
C ILE A 78 4.97 5.69 12.08
N SER A 79 6.27 5.53 12.29
CA SER A 79 7.26 5.87 11.28
C SER A 79 7.40 4.77 10.24
N ALA A 80 7.94 5.10 9.07
CA ALA A 80 8.28 4.10 8.06
C ALA A 80 9.32 3.07 8.56
N LEU A 81 10.21 3.46 9.48
CA LEU A 81 11.20 2.57 10.06
C LEU A 81 10.53 1.52 10.94
N ASP A 82 9.60 1.94 11.80
CA ASP A 82 8.84 1.02 12.65
C ASP A 82 8.06 -0.03 11.82
N VAL A 83 7.54 0.38 10.65
CA VAL A 83 6.84 -0.53 9.72
C VAL A 83 7.79 -1.53 9.05
N ILE A 84 9.04 -1.13 8.81
CA ILE A 84 10.06 -2.01 8.22
C ILE A 84 10.58 -3.03 9.24
N GLU A 85 10.66 -2.64 10.50
CA GLU A 85 11.17 -3.46 11.60
C GLU A 85 10.11 -4.39 12.24
N SER A 86 8.83 -4.28 11.85
CA SER A 86 7.70 -5.06 12.39
C SER A 86 7.55 -6.48 11.86
#